data_AF-A0A8J7Y640-F1
#
_entry.id   AF-A0A8J7Y640-F1
#
_cell.length_a   1.000
_cell.length_b   1.000
_cell.length_c   1.000
_cell.angle_alpha   90.00
_cell.angle_beta   90.00
_cell.angle_gamma   90.00
#
_symmetry.space_group_name_H-M   'P 1'
#
loop_
_entity.id
_entity.type
_entity.pdbx_description
1 polymer ?
#
loop_
_entity_poly.entity_id
_entity_poly.type
_entity_poly.pdbx_seq_one_letter_code
_entity_poly.pdbx_strand_id
1 'polypeptide(L)'
;MKEVGEYSPNQLEERILEYWKENDTFLESLRRRKDAPPFIFVEGPPTANGLPGVHHILARAMKDTFCRYKHMSGYLVKRKGGWDTHGLPVELEVEKELNINSKREIEEYGIERFNQKCKESVFRYEKEWRAMTERMAFWIDMDDPYVTLKNEYMESVWWSLKQIWNKGLLYKGHKIIPYCPRCGTALSTHEMAQGYQTVTEPSVYVKFMTEDKSAYFLAWTTTPWTLLANLALTVHPDYTYVKVNNEGTILILVKDRLDILEGDYTILEEFPGRTLEGMKYYPLFDYCNPEGKRHVVILGDFVTTDEGTGIVHTAPAFGEEDYVICRENDIAFCQPVKEDGCFSDEVTPLAGMFVKDADEKILEMLDDRRLLYKTEPYTHEYPFCWRCDTPLLYYARESWFIEMTKVRDRLVQNNENVNWTPSHIKHGRFGNFLENVRDWALSRERYWGTPLPIWVCECGLKECIGSVQELEEKGAILPEHLDLHRPYVDDILLKCPECGGTMKRVPDVIDCWYDSGSAPFAQWHYPFEDQDVFSYSFPADFISEGLDQTRGWFYSLHALGTLLFETE
;
A
#
# COMPACT_ATOMS: atom_id res chain seq x y z
N MET A 1 -34.12 53.52 -3.24
CA MET A 1 -34.07 52.09 -2.87
C MET A 1 -35.00 51.36 -3.83
N LYS A 2 -34.64 50.16 -4.30
CA LYS A 2 -35.59 49.33 -5.06
C LYS A 2 -36.69 48.83 -4.11
N GLU A 3 -37.92 48.66 -4.61
CA GLU A 3 -38.97 48.01 -3.84
C GLU A 3 -38.54 46.58 -3.46
N VAL A 4 -38.76 46.23 -2.19
CA VAL A 4 -38.46 44.89 -1.68
C VAL A 4 -39.69 44.03 -1.94
N GLY A 5 -39.61 43.13 -2.91
CA GLY A 5 -40.63 42.12 -3.18
C GLY A 5 -40.62 40.99 -2.14
N GLU A 6 -41.42 39.96 -2.37
CA GLU A 6 -41.43 38.75 -1.52
C GLU A 6 -40.05 38.06 -1.54
N TYR A 7 -39.54 37.70 -0.36
CA TYR A 7 -38.22 37.06 -0.23
C TYR A 7 -38.29 35.58 -0.62
N SER A 8 -37.70 35.26 -1.77
CA SER A 8 -37.48 33.89 -2.23
C SER A 8 -35.98 33.61 -2.34
N PRO A 9 -35.38 32.84 -1.41
CA PRO A 9 -33.93 32.62 -1.39
C PRO A 9 -33.43 31.93 -2.66
N ASN A 10 -34.14 30.91 -3.16
CA ASN A 10 -33.74 30.19 -4.37
C ASN A 10 -33.71 31.11 -5.60
N GLN A 11 -34.76 31.89 -5.82
CA GLN A 11 -34.82 32.82 -6.97
C GLN A 11 -33.80 33.95 -6.83
N LEU A 12 -33.51 34.40 -5.60
CA LEU A 12 -32.49 35.40 -5.35
C LEU A 12 -31.09 34.85 -5.66
N GLU A 13 -30.77 33.64 -5.20
CA GLU A 13 -29.50 32.95 -5.47
C GLU A 13 -29.30 32.71 -6.97
N GLU A 14 -30.30 32.20 -7.68
CA GLU A 14 -30.25 31.99 -9.14
C GLU A 14 -29.92 33.29 -9.89
N ARG A 15 -30.60 34.39 -9.55
CA ARG A 15 -30.33 35.72 -10.13
C ARG A 15 -28.92 36.22 -9.82
N ILE A 16 -28.38 35.92 -8.64
CA ILE A 16 -27.01 36.29 -8.27
C ILE A 16 -25.99 35.45 -9.06
N LEU A 17 -26.25 34.14 -9.23
CA LEU A 17 -25.40 33.26 -10.03
C LEU A 17 -25.36 33.71 -11.50
N GLU A 18 -26.52 34.03 -12.09
CA GLU A 18 -26.62 34.61 -13.45
C GLU A 18 -25.79 35.89 -13.56
N TYR A 19 -25.97 36.82 -12.60
CA TYR A 19 -25.18 38.05 -12.56
C TYR A 19 -23.67 37.78 -12.49
N TRP A 20 -23.23 36.84 -11.65
CA TRP A 20 -21.82 36.51 -11.54
C TRP A 20 -21.25 35.93 -12.83
N LYS A 21 -22.04 35.11 -13.52
CA LYS A 21 -21.67 34.49 -14.81
C LYS A 21 -21.58 35.52 -15.93
N GLU A 22 -22.57 36.38 -16.08
CA GLU A 22 -22.58 37.43 -17.11
C GLU A 22 -21.41 38.43 -16.99
N ASN A 23 -20.91 38.62 -15.77
CA ASN A 23 -19.85 39.58 -15.47
C ASN A 23 -18.48 38.94 -15.23
N ASP A 24 -18.33 37.64 -15.47
CA ASP A 24 -17.10 36.87 -15.17
C ASP A 24 -16.54 37.17 -13.77
N THR A 25 -17.42 37.28 -12.76
CA THR A 25 -17.08 37.91 -11.47
C THR A 25 -15.90 37.22 -10.77
N PHE A 26 -15.80 35.88 -10.89
CA PHE A 26 -14.65 35.14 -10.35
C PHE A 26 -13.34 35.52 -11.05
N LEU A 27 -13.27 35.47 -12.38
CA LEU A 27 -12.05 35.82 -13.13
C LEU A 27 -11.68 37.29 -12.94
N GLU A 28 -12.67 38.18 -12.92
CA GLU A 28 -12.46 39.60 -12.64
C GLU A 28 -11.90 39.83 -11.23
N SER A 29 -12.33 39.04 -10.24
CA SER A 29 -11.74 39.08 -8.89
C SER A 29 -10.25 38.74 -8.93
N LEU A 30 -9.84 37.72 -9.70
CA LEU A 30 -8.43 37.35 -9.87
C LEU A 30 -7.63 38.45 -10.57
N ARG A 31 -8.17 39.04 -11.65
CA ARG A 31 -7.54 40.15 -12.39
C ARG A 31 -7.25 41.36 -11.49
N ARG A 32 -8.17 41.69 -10.59
CA ARG A 32 -8.01 42.79 -9.62
C ARG A 32 -6.92 42.55 -8.57
N ARG A 33 -6.50 41.29 -8.37
CA ARG A 33 -5.47 40.89 -7.42
C ARG A 33 -4.20 40.37 -8.11
N LYS A 34 -4.02 40.57 -9.42
CA LYS A 34 -2.90 39.97 -10.18
C LYS A 34 -1.51 40.27 -9.58
N ASP A 35 -1.33 41.44 -8.97
CA ASP A 35 -0.05 41.91 -8.38
C ASP A 35 -0.04 41.78 -6.83
N ALA A 36 -1.06 41.13 -6.25
CA ALA A 36 -1.17 40.90 -4.82
C ALA A 36 -0.35 39.68 -4.39
N PRO A 37 0.07 39.59 -3.11
CA PRO A 37 0.75 38.39 -2.61
C PRO A 37 -0.14 37.16 -2.79
N PRO A 38 0.46 36.00 -3.12
CA PRO A 38 -0.29 34.77 -3.31
C PRO A 38 -0.86 34.26 -2.00
N PHE A 39 -1.98 33.55 -2.11
CA PHE A 39 -2.39 32.55 -1.15
C PHE A 39 -2.74 31.29 -1.92
N ILE A 40 -1.91 30.27 -1.77
CA ILE A 40 -1.91 29.05 -2.57
C ILE A 40 -2.90 28.06 -1.97
N PHE A 41 -3.86 27.67 -2.79
CA PHE A 41 -4.86 26.66 -2.48
C PHE A 41 -4.73 25.50 -3.45
N VAL A 42 -4.80 24.26 -2.93
CA VAL A 42 -4.86 23.03 -3.72
C VAL A 42 -6.14 22.29 -3.36
N GLU A 43 -6.95 21.92 -4.36
CA GLU A 43 -8.13 21.08 -4.15
C GLU A 43 -7.71 19.60 -4.14
N GLY A 44 -8.22 18.79 -3.21
CA GLY A 44 -8.16 17.34 -3.37
C GLY A 44 -9.02 16.91 -4.56
N PRO A 45 -8.46 16.23 -5.58
CA PRO A 45 -9.19 15.93 -6.80
C PRO A 45 -10.25 14.84 -6.55
N PRO A 46 -11.55 15.09 -6.78
CA PRO A 46 -12.56 14.02 -6.79
C PRO A 46 -12.48 13.17 -8.06
N THR A 47 -13.14 12.01 -8.05
CA THR A 47 -13.41 11.22 -9.27
C THR A 47 -14.83 11.52 -9.78
N ALA A 48 -14.98 11.80 -11.09
CA ALA A 48 -16.28 12.07 -11.72
C ALA A 48 -17.00 10.82 -12.26
N ASN A 49 -16.62 9.62 -11.79
CA ASN A 49 -17.29 8.37 -12.12
C ASN A 49 -18.51 8.09 -11.22
N GLY A 50 -18.72 8.88 -10.16
CA GLY A 50 -19.89 8.84 -9.29
C GLY A 50 -20.56 10.21 -9.09
N LEU A 51 -21.82 10.21 -8.69
CA LEU A 51 -22.56 11.42 -8.35
C LEU A 51 -21.99 12.11 -7.11
N PRO A 52 -21.99 13.45 -7.04
CA PRO A 52 -21.59 14.14 -5.85
C PRO A 52 -22.54 13.90 -4.66
N GLY A 53 -22.00 13.48 -3.52
CA GLY A 53 -22.71 13.40 -2.23
C GLY A 53 -22.58 14.64 -1.34
N VAL A 54 -23.36 14.66 -0.24
CA VAL A 54 -23.40 15.75 0.76
C VAL A 54 -22.03 16.04 1.39
N HIS A 55 -21.19 15.01 1.56
CA HIS A 55 -19.85 15.16 2.11
C HIS A 55 -18.96 16.08 1.24
N HIS A 56 -19.15 16.10 -0.08
CA HIS A 56 -18.45 17.02 -0.97
C HIS A 56 -18.85 18.48 -0.75
N ILE A 57 -20.14 18.73 -0.48
CA ILE A 57 -20.66 20.08 -0.21
C ILE A 57 -20.02 20.63 1.07
N LEU A 58 -19.94 19.82 2.13
CA LEU A 58 -19.33 20.24 3.38
C LEU A 58 -17.85 20.63 3.20
N ALA A 59 -17.07 19.77 2.52
CA ALA A 59 -15.67 20.05 2.24
C ALA A 59 -15.50 21.34 1.42
N ARG A 60 -16.27 21.49 0.34
CA ARG A 60 -16.19 22.65 -0.55
C ARG A 60 -16.67 23.95 0.08
N ALA A 61 -17.66 23.91 0.98
CA ALA A 61 -18.09 25.09 1.72
C ALA A 61 -16.96 25.66 2.59
N MET A 62 -16.19 24.80 3.26
CA MET A 62 -15.02 25.20 4.02
C MET A 62 -13.93 25.76 3.11
N LYS A 63 -13.60 25.05 2.01
CA LYS A 63 -12.61 25.50 1.02
C LYS A 63 -12.94 26.90 0.48
N ASP A 64 -14.16 27.10 0.01
CA ASP A 64 -14.59 28.37 -0.59
C ASP A 64 -14.57 29.53 0.42
N THR A 65 -15.05 29.29 1.65
CA THR A 65 -15.13 30.31 2.70
C THR A 65 -13.76 30.89 3.00
N PHE A 66 -12.75 30.04 3.23
CA PHE A 66 -11.39 30.50 3.52
C PHE A 66 -10.74 31.18 2.31
N CYS A 67 -10.91 30.61 1.12
CA CYS A 67 -10.38 31.20 -0.11
C CYS A 67 -11.00 32.58 -0.41
N ARG A 68 -12.30 32.79 -0.13
CA ARG A 68 -12.95 34.10 -0.26
C ARG A 68 -12.46 35.07 0.81
N TYR A 69 -12.37 34.62 2.06
CA TYR A 69 -11.84 35.43 3.16
C TYR A 69 -10.43 35.94 2.86
N LYS A 70 -9.53 35.07 2.37
CA LYS A 70 -8.16 35.45 2.01
C LYS A 70 -8.13 36.41 0.83
N HIS A 71 -8.94 36.19 -0.19
CA HIS A 71 -9.09 37.13 -1.30
C HIS A 71 -9.54 38.53 -0.83
N MET A 72 -10.54 38.59 0.06
CA MET A 72 -11.02 39.84 0.66
C MET A 72 -9.96 40.50 1.56
N SER A 73 -9.09 39.69 2.19
CA SER A 73 -7.99 40.14 3.05
C SER A 73 -6.77 40.64 2.29
N GLY A 74 -6.78 40.63 0.95
CA GLY A 74 -5.74 41.25 0.14
C GLY A 74 -4.93 40.31 -0.75
N TYR A 75 -5.22 39.02 -0.78
CA TYR A 75 -4.39 38.02 -1.47
C TYR A 75 -4.92 37.65 -2.87
N LEU A 76 -4.01 37.21 -3.75
CA LEU A 76 -4.35 36.50 -4.98
C LEU A 76 -4.57 35.02 -4.67
N VAL A 77 -5.81 34.55 -4.82
CA VAL A 77 -6.19 33.17 -4.54
C VAL A 77 -6.56 32.48 -5.85
N LYS A 78 -5.58 31.95 -6.57
CA LYS A 78 -5.84 31.09 -7.74
C LYS A 78 -6.45 29.77 -7.26
N ARG A 79 -7.45 29.27 -7.98
CA ARG A 79 -8.19 28.06 -7.60
C ARG A 79 -8.41 27.23 -8.86
N LYS A 80 -7.71 26.09 -8.95
CA LYS A 80 -7.79 25.16 -10.08
C LYS A 80 -8.44 23.88 -9.60
N GLY A 81 -9.47 23.43 -10.30
CA GLY A 81 -10.10 22.15 -10.04
C GLY A 81 -9.24 21.00 -10.56
N GLY A 82 -9.58 19.78 -10.16
CA GLY A 82 -8.94 18.60 -10.72
C GLY A 82 -9.76 17.35 -10.62
N TRP A 83 -9.35 16.33 -11.38
CA TRP A 83 -10.01 15.04 -11.45
C TRP A 83 -9.00 13.91 -11.21
N ASP A 84 -9.28 13.07 -10.23
CA ASP A 84 -8.56 11.83 -10.02
C ASP A 84 -9.25 10.74 -10.83
N THR A 85 -8.61 10.35 -11.93
CA THR A 85 -9.17 9.48 -12.95
C THR A 85 -8.59 8.08 -12.94
N HIS A 86 -7.73 7.71 -11.99
CA HIS A 86 -7.01 6.43 -11.99
C HIS A 86 -7.40 5.50 -10.84
N GLY A 87 -6.98 4.23 -10.99
CA GLY A 87 -6.94 3.27 -9.91
C GLY A 87 -8.23 2.50 -9.67
N LEU A 88 -8.20 1.74 -8.58
CA LEU A 88 -9.21 0.76 -8.22
C LEU A 88 -10.66 1.31 -8.16
N PRO A 89 -10.93 2.52 -7.64
CA PRO A 89 -12.30 3.06 -7.62
C PRO A 89 -12.94 3.17 -9.02
N VAL A 90 -12.15 3.45 -10.06
CA VAL A 90 -12.63 3.53 -11.45
C VAL A 90 -12.83 2.14 -12.03
N GLU A 91 -11.84 1.26 -11.86
CA GLU A 91 -11.90 -0.10 -12.39
C GLU A 91 -13.07 -0.89 -11.80
N LEU A 92 -13.35 -0.77 -10.49
CA LEU A 92 -14.45 -1.50 -9.85
C LEU A 92 -15.83 -1.13 -10.41
N GLU A 93 -16.04 0.14 -10.76
CA GLU A 93 -17.32 0.57 -11.38
C GLU A 93 -17.46 0.01 -12.80
N VAL A 94 -16.37 -0.05 -13.56
CA VAL A 94 -16.36 -0.66 -14.89
C VAL A 94 -16.50 -2.19 -14.81
N GLU A 95 -15.85 -2.84 -13.85
CA GLU A 95 -16.00 -4.27 -13.57
C GLU A 95 -17.48 -4.62 -13.31
N LYS A 96 -18.17 -3.84 -12.46
CA LYS A 96 -19.61 -4.02 -12.20
C LYS A 96 -20.46 -3.84 -13.46
N GLU A 97 -20.17 -2.81 -14.27
CA GLU A 97 -20.89 -2.53 -15.51
C GLU A 97 -20.74 -3.67 -16.53
N LEU A 98 -19.53 -4.24 -16.62
CA LEU A 98 -19.21 -5.35 -17.52
C LEU A 98 -19.52 -6.73 -16.92
N ASN A 99 -19.96 -6.78 -15.66
CA ASN A 99 -20.17 -8.01 -14.88
C ASN A 99 -18.92 -8.91 -14.83
N ILE A 100 -17.74 -8.29 -14.71
CA ILE A 100 -16.44 -8.94 -14.58
C ILE A 100 -16.11 -9.11 -13.10
N ASN A 101 -15.68 -10.31 -12.70
CA ASN A 101 -15.45 -10.65 -11.29
C ASN A 101 -14.01 -11.08 -10.98
N SER A 102 -13.14 -11.19 -11.99
CA SER A 102 -11.75 -11.64 -11.82
C SER A 102 -10.77 -10.93 -12.77
N LYS A 103 -9.49 -10.90 -12.41
CA LYS A 103 -8.42 -10.36 -13.27
C LYS A 103 -8.32 -11.10 -14.60
N ARG A 104 -8.47 -12.43 -14.57
CA ARG A 104 -8.45 -13.28 -15.76
C ARG A 104 -9.55 -12.89 -16.75
N GLU A 105 -10.76 -12.61 -16.26
CA GLU A 105 -11.85 -12.13 -17.11
C GLU A 105 -11.55 -10.76 -17.74
N ILE A 106 -10.82 -9.86 -17.06
CA ILE A 106 -10.35 -8.59 -17.65
C ILE A 106 -9.36 -8.86 -18.78
N GLU A 107 -8.42 -9.78 -18.58
CA GLU A 107 -7.42 -10.14 -19.60
C GLU A 107 -8.08 -10.83 -20.82
N GLU A 108 -9.05 -11.71 -20.59
CA GLU A 108 -9.88 -12.33 -21.63
C GLU A 108 -10.75 -11.28 -22.36
N TYR A 109 -11.28 -10.29 -21.62
CA TYR A 109 -11.97 -9.13 -22.20
C TYR A 109 -11.02 -8.21 -22.96
N GLY A 110 -9.72 -8.21 -22.68
CA GLY A 110 -8.68 -7.41 -23.30
C GLY A 110 -8.43 -6.09 -22.57
N ILE A 111 -7.17 -5.88 -22.16
CA ILE A 111 -6.71 -4.73 -21.36
C ILE A 111 -7.03 -3.40 -22.05
N GLU A 112 -6.79 -3.28 -23.36
CA GLU A 112 -7.08 -2.06 -24.12
C GLU A 112 -8.56 -1.68 -24.04
N ARG A 113 -9.46 -2.64 -24.28
CA ARG A 113 -10.91 -2.41 -24.24
C ARG A 113 -11.38 -2.04 -22.85
N PHE A 114 -10.81 -2.66 -21.82
CA PHE A 114 -11.11 -2.37 -20.43
C PHE A 114 -10.67 -0.95 -20.03
N ASN A 115 -9.44 -0.58 -20.36
CA ASN A 115 -8.90 0.75 -20.07
C ASN A 115 -9.65 1.85 -20.83
N GLN A 116 -10.08 1.59 -22.07
CA GLN A 116 -10.95 2.51 -22.81
C GLN A 116 -12.29 2.73 -22.10
N LYS A 117 -12.89 1.69 -21.50
CA LYS A 117 -14.11 1.83 -20.68
C LYS A 117 -13.86 2.63 -19.40
N CYS A 118 -12.70 2.46 -18.77
CA CYS A 118 -12.29 3.29 -17.63
C CYS A 118 -12.14 4.76 -18.02
N LYS A 119 -11.48 5.04 -19.15
CA LYS A 119 -11.32 6.40 -19.70
C LYS A 119 -12.67 7.07 -20.03
N GLU A 120 -13.65 6.29 -20.50
CA GLU A 120 -15.01 6.77 -20.76
C GLU A 120 -15.81 7.02 -19.47
N SER A 121 -15.59 6.22 -18.41
CA SER A 121 -16.39 6.30 -17.19
C SER A 121 -16.03 7.48 -16.28
N VAL A 122 -14.77 7.94 -16.31
CA VAL A 122 -14.26 8.95 -15.37
C VAL A 122 -14.87 10.35 -15.54
N PHE A 123 -15.47 10.65 -16.69
CA PHE A 123 -16.16 11.93 -16.95
C PHE A 123 -17.69 11.79 -16.97
N ARG A 124 -18.23 10.62 -16.61
CA ARG A 124 -19.66 10.31 -16.72
C ARG A 124 -20.55 11.32 -16.02
N TYR A 125 -20.14 11.80 -14.85
CA TYR A 125 -20.92 12.74 -14.03
C TYR A 125 -20.31 14.15 -13.97
N GLU A 126 -19.40 14.50 -14.88
CA GLU A 126 -18.72 15.82 -14.86
C GLU A 126 -19.74 16.98 -14.88
N LYS A 127 -20.83 16.83 -15.65
CA LYS A 127 -21.89 17.85 -15.76
C LYS A 127 -22.63 18.07 -14.44
N GLU A 128 -22.96 16.99 -13.74
CA GLU A 128 -23.63 17.02 -12.44
C GLU A 128 -22.72 17.62 -11.37
N TRP A 129 -21.44 17.29 -11.41
CA TRP A 129 -20.43 17.90 -10.55
C TRP A 129 -20.29 19.40 -10.82
N ARG A 130 -20.21 19.83 -12.08
CA ARG A 130 -20.14 21.25 -12.45
C ARG A 130 -21.39 22.00 -11.99
N ALA A 131 -22.58 21.43 -12.22
CA ALA A 131 -23.84 22.01 -11.78
C ALA A 131 -23.89 22.17 -10.24
N MET A 132 -23.41 21.18 -9.48
CA MET A 132 -23.32 21.28 -8.02
C MET A 132 -22.29 22.34 -7.57
N THR A 133 -21.10 22.36 -8.17
CA THR A 133 -20.05 23.37 -7.92
C THR A 133 -20.58 24.80 -8.10
N GLU A 134 -21.23 25.05 -9.25
CA GLU A 134 -21.81 26.35 -9.58
C GLU A 134 -22.95 26.71 -8.62
N ARG A 135 -23.88 25.77 -8.38
CA ARG A 135 -25.06 26.01 -7.54
C ARG A 135 -24.70 26.32 -6.09
N MET A 136 -23.63 25.73 -5.56
CA MET A 136 -23.15 26.01 -4.20
C MET A 136 -22.22 27.23 -4.11
N ALA A 137 -22.02 27.95 -5.22
CA ALA A 137 -21.14 29.10 -5.33
C ALA A 137 -19.66 28.82 -4.99
N PHE A 138 -19.18 27.59 -5.20
CA PHE A 138 -17.77 27.28 -5.04
C PHE A 138 -17.00 27.82 -6.26
N TRP A 139 -16.37 28.99 -6.11
CA TRP A 139 -15.61 29.58 -7.21
C TRP A 139 -14.29 28.84 -7.38
N ILE A 140 -14.16 28.13 -8.49
CA ILE A 140 -12.99 27.36 -8.89
C ILE A 140 -12.96 27.23 -10.42
N ASP A 141 -11.76 27.20 -11.00
CA ASP A 141 -11.59 26.98 -12.43
C ASP A 141 -11.83 25.50 -12.77
N MET A 142 -12.93 25.25 -13.46
CA MET A 142 -13.32 23.92 -13.98
C MET A 142 -13.15 23.83 -15.49
N ASP A 143 -12.66 24.88 -16.15
CA ASP A 143 -12.49 24.94 -17.61
C ASP A 143 -11.08 24.48 -18.01
N ASP A 144 -10.08 24.71 -17.15
CA ASP A 144 -8.77 24.07 -17.20
C ASP A 144 -8.49 23.25 -15.93
N PRO A 145 -9.18 22.11 -15.70
CA PRO A 145 -8.84 21.24 -14.58
C PRO A 145 -7.58 20.43 -14.88
N TYR A 146 -6.79 20.14 -13.85
CA TYR A 146 -5.78 19.08 -13.98
C TYR A 146 -6.46 17.71 -13.93
N VAL A 147 -5.93 16.74 -14.66
CA VAL A 147 -6.54 15.42 -14.82
C VAL A 147 -5.42 14.39 -14.78
N THR A 148 -5.52 13.39 -13.90
CA THR A 148 -4.41 12.45 -13.64
C THR A 148 -4.08 11.55 -14.84
N LEU A 149 -5.04 11.29 -15.75
CA LEU A 149 -4.82 10.54 -16.99
C LEU A 149 -4.15 11.32 -18.13
N LYS A 150 -3.83 12.61 -17.96
CA LYS A 150 -3.11 13.37 -19.01
C LYS A 150 -1.64 12.92 -19.04
N ASN A 151 -1.05 12.80 -20.24
CA ASN A 151 0.35 12.37 -20.39
C ASN A 151 1.30 13.29 -19.63
N GLU A 152 1.10 14.60 -19.67
CA GLU A 152 1.90 15.60 -18.99
C GLU A 152 1.88 15.41 -17.46
N TYR A 153 0.72 15.00 -16.93
CA TYR A 153 0.57 14.68 -15.52
C TYR A 153 1.34 13.39 -15.17
N MET A 154 1.15 12.33 -15.96
CA MET A 154 1.85 11.04 -15.76
C MET A 154 3.37 11.17 -15.94
N GLU A 155 3.84 12.01 -16.86
CA GLU A 155 5.26 12.26 -17.07
C GLU A 155 5.89 12.97 -15.87
N SER A 156 5.18 13.93 -15.28
CA SER A 156 5.59 14.56 -14.01
C SER A 156 5.65 13.53 -12.87
N VAL A 157 4.68 12.62 -12.82
CA VAL A 157 4.67 11.50 -11.87
C VAL A 157 5.87 10.58 -12.10
N TRP A 158 6.21 10.25 -13.34
CA TRP A 158 7.41 9.47 -13.68
C TRP A 158 8.71 10.16 -13.26
N TRP A 159 8.82 11.47 -13.50
CA TRP A 159 9.95 12.26 -13.00
C TRP A 159 10.13 12.09 -11.49
N SER A 160 9.04 12.19 -10.73
CA SER A 160 9.10 12.07 -9.26
C SER A 160 9.53 10.68 -8.81
N LEU A 161 9.05 9.62 -9.48
CA LEU A 161 9.46 8.24 -9.22
C LEU A 161 10.94 8.03 -9.53
N LYS A 162 11.44 8.62 -10.62
CA LYS A 162 12.87 8.63 -10.96
C LYS A 162 13.71 9.36 -9.90
N GLN A 163 13.22 10.46 -9.31
CA GLN A 163 13.94 11.12 -8.22
C GLN A 163 14.05 10.22 -6.99
N ILE A 164 12.96 9.55 -6.61
CA ILE A 164 12.93 8.62 -5.47
C ILE A 164 13.85 7.40 -5.75
N TRP A 165 13.81 6.88 -6.98
CA TRP A 165 14.72 5.83 -7.46
C TRP A 165 16.19 6.24 -7.34
N ASN A 166 16.54 7.44 -7.80
CA ASN A 166 17.92 7.96 -7.73
C ASN A 166 18.40 8.16 -6.29
N LYS A 167 17.48 8.41 -5.34
CA LYS A 167 17.76 8.44 -3.89
C LYS A 167 17.93 7.04 -3.27
N GLY A 168 17.73 5.97 -4.03
CA GLY A 168 17.81 4.59 -3.55
C GLY A 168 16.66 4.19 -2.61
N LEU A 169 15.53 4.91 -2.67
CA LEU A 169 14.38 4.69 -1.79
C LEU A 169 13.27 3.83 -2.42
N LEU A 170 13.33 3.58 -3.74
CA LEU A 170 12.39 2.71 -4.44
C LEU A 170 13.00 1.32 -4.63
N TYR A 171 12.39 0.30 -4.01
CA TYR A 171 12.91 -1.07 -4.02
C TYR A 171 11.81 -2.10 -4.26
N LYS A 172 12.20 -3.29 -4.74
CA LYS A 172 11.29 -4.43 -4.90
C LYS A 172 11.34 -5.30 -3.65
N GLY A 173 10.19 -5.62 -3.08
CA GLY A 173 10.05 -6.47 -1.91
C GLY A 173 8.78 -7.31 -1.97
N HIS A 174 8.32 -7.81 -0.84
CA HIS A 174 7.07 -8.55 -0.74
C HIS A 174 6.08 -7.84 0.17
N LYS A 175 4.82 -7.84 -0.22
CA LYS A 175 3.69 -7.44 0.62
C LYS A 175 2.93 -8.70 1.00
N ILE A 176 2.71 -8.89 2.30
CA ILE A 176 1.85 -9.97 2.78
C ILE A 176 0.41 -9.49 2.73
N ILE A 177 -0.45 -10.22 2.03
CA ILE A 177 -1.85 -9.87 1.83
C ILE A 177 -2.76 -11.08 2.01
N PRO A 178 -4.02 -10.88 2.46
CA PRO A 178 -5.04 -11.91 2.35
C PRO A 178 -5.28 -12.24 0.88
N TYR A 179 -5.16 -13.52 0.54
CA TYR A 179 -5.23 -14.01 -0.83
C TYR A 179 -6.16 -15.20 -0.92
N CYS A 180 -7.05 -15.19 -1.92
CA CYS A 180 -7.92 -16.31 -2.22
C CYS A 180 -7.30 -17.17 -3.33
N PRO A 181 -6.80 -18.39 -3.01
CA PRO A 181 -6.14 -19.26 -3.98
C PRO A 181 -7.09 -19.77 -5.07
N ARG A 182 -8.37 -19.95 -4.75
CA ARG A 182 -9.38 -20.37 -5.73
C ARG A 182 -9.71 -19.26 -6.73
N CYS A 183 -9.78 -18.02 -6.28
CA CYS A 183 -10.13 -16.87 -7.12
C CYS A 183 -8.90 -16.25 -7.80
N GLY A 184 -7.69 -16.57 -7.37
CA GLY A 184 -6.46 -16.00 -7.91
C GLY A 184 -6.29 -14.51 -7.60
N THR A 185 -6.81 -14.04 -6.45
CA THR A 185 -6.83 -12.60 -6.15
C THR A 185 -6.59 -12.27 -4.69
N ALA A 186 -5.94 -11.13 -4.50
CA ALA A 186 -5.88 -10.40 -3.24
C ALA A 186 -7.27 -9.97 -2.78
N LEU A 187 -7.49 -9.93 -1.47
CA LEU A 187 -8.69 -9.33 -0.85
C LEU A 187 -8.32 -8.09 -0.04
N SER A 188 -9.21 -7.11 -0.05
CA SER A 188 -9.13 -5.96 0.84
C SER A 188 -9.56 -6.29 2.28
N THR A 189 -9.19 -5.45 3.25
CA THR A 189 -9.59 -5.62 4.65
C THR A 189 -11.12 -5.64 4.84
N HIS A 190 -11.86 -4.86 4.03
CA HIS A 190 -13.33 -4.84 4.06
C HIS A 190 -13.95 -6.12 3.49
N GLU A 191 -13.35 -6.71 2.45
CA GLU A 191 -13.81 -7.99 1.90
C GLU A 191 -13.48 -9.15 2.84
N MET A 192 -12.32 -9.11 3.49
CA MET A 192 -11.92 -10.09 4.51
C MET A 192 -12.86 -10.05 5.73
N ALA A 193 -13.21 -8.85 6.21
CA ALA A 193 -14.08 -8.66 7.38
C ALA A 193 -15.48 -9.30 7.22
N GLN A 194 -15.96 -9.50 6.00
CA GLN A 194 -17.27 -10.09 5.72
C GLN A 194 -17.27 -11.63 5.75
N GLY A 195 -16.09 -12.26 5.72
CA GLY A 195 -15.95 -13.71 5.59
C GLY A 195 -15.37 -14.42 6.80
N TYR A 196 -15.30 -13.77 7.96
CA TYR A 196 -14.85 -14.44 9.18
C TYR A 196 -15.82 -15.54 9.61
N GLN A 197 -15.26 -16.70 9.93
CA GLN A 197 -15.98 -17.84 10.44
C GLN A 197 -15.24 -18.42 11.65
N THR A 198 -15.98 -18.85 12.66
CA THR A 198 -15.42 -19.61 13.78
C THR A 198 -15.05 -21.01 13.30
N VAL A 199 -13.78 -21.37 13.40
CA VAL A 199 -13.27 -22.70 13.03
C VAL A 199 -12.52 -23.34 14.18
N THR A 200 -12.50 -24.67 14.21
CA THR A 200 -11.66 -25.46 15.12
C THR A 200 -10.60 -26.17 14.30
N GLU A 201 -9.34 -25.83 14.52
CA GLU A 201 -8.18 -26.38 13.82
C GLU A 201 -7.18 -27.00 14.81
N PRO A 202 -6.31 -27.94 14.37
CA PRO A 202 -5.28 -28.51 15.24
C PRO A 202 -4.21 -27.45 15.53
N SER A 203 -4.06 -27.12 16.80
CA SER A 203 -2.96 -26.32 17.31
C SER A 203 -1.84 -27.22 17.79
N VAL A 204 -0.61 -26.94 17.35
CA VAL A 204 0.50 -27.86 17.51
C VAL A 204 1.72 -27.23 18.14
N TYR A 205 2.39 -28.02 18.98
CA TYR A 205 3.63 -27.68 19.64
C TYR A 205 4.73 -28.52 19.03
N VAL A 206 5.76 -27.87 18.48
CA VAL A 206 6.78 -28.51 17.65
C VAL A 206 8.17 -28.24 18.22
N LYS A 207 8.99 -29.30 18.24
CA LYS A 207 10.35 -29.28 18.78
C LYS A 207 11.36 -29.02 17.67
N PHE A 208 12.15 -27.95 17.80
CA PHE A 208 13.25 -27.59 16.92
C PHE A 208 14.58 -27.89 17.59
N MET A 209 15.33 -28.86 17.07
CA MET A 209 16.60 -29.30 17.67
C MET A 209 17.68 -28.23 17.54
N THR A 210 18.36 -27.88 18.62
CA THR A 210 19.53 -26.98 18.57
C THR A 210 20.67 -27.60 17.75
N GLU A 211 21.52 -26.78 17.11
CA GLU A 211 22.63 -27.29 16.28
C GLU A 211 23.63 -28.14 17.10
N ASP A 212 23.83 -27.80 18.39
CA ASP A 212 24.67 -28.54 19.33
C ASP A 212 24.02 -29.84 19.88
N LYS A 213 22.76 -30.10 19.50
CA LYS A 213 21.94 -31.24 19.91
C LYS A 213 21.76 -31.38 21.43
N SER A 214 21.86 -30.26 22.16
CA SER A 214 21.73 -30.25 23.63
C SER A 214 20.30 -30.00 24.13
N ALA A 215 19.42 -29.45 23.28
CA ALA A 215 18.05 -29.11 23.63
C ALA A 215 17.15 -28.99 22.40
N TYR A 216 15.85 -28.81 22.63
CA TYR A 216 14.89 -28.39 21.61
C TYR A 216 14.27 -27.04 21.98
N PHE A 217 14.17 -26.13 21.03
CA PHE A 217 13.23 -25.01 21.14
C PHE A 217 11.82 -25.54 20.94
N LEU A 218 10.91 -25.20 21.84
CA LEU A 218 9.50 -25.55 21.72
C LEU A 218 8.75 -24.35 21.15
N ALA A 219 8.25 -24.46 19.91
CA ALA A 219 7.45 -23.43 19.27
C ALA A 219 6.01 -23.90 19.08
N TRP A 220 5.12 -22.95 18.86
CA TRP A 220 3.68 -23.18 18.72
C TRP A 220 3.16 -22.60 17.40
N THR A 221 2.20 -23.27 16.77
CA THR A 221 1.50 -22.75 15.59
C THR A 221 0.09 -23.34 15.45
N THR A 222 -0.82 -22.59 14.84
CA THR A 222 -2.14 -23.05 14.40
C THR A 222 -2.19 -23.31 12.89
N THR A 223 -1.08 -23.12 12.16
CA THR A 223 -0.98 -23.31 10.71
C THR A 223 0.17 -24.26 10.35
N PRO A 224 0.02 -25.58 10.58
CA PRO A 224 1.09 -26.56 10.35
C PRO A 224 1.72 -26.47 8.95
N TRP A 225 0.93 -26.20 7.90
CA TRP A 225 1.41 -25.99 6.53
C TRP A 225 2.50 -24.93 6.36
N THR A 226 2.54 -23.90 7.23
CA THR A 226 3.56 -22.85 7.19
C THR A 226 4.94 -23.31 7.71
N LEU A 227 5.01 -24.42 8.47
CA LEU A 227 6.26 -24.97 9.00
C LEU A 227 7.26 -25.35 7.90
N LEU A 228 6.77 -25.63 6.70
CA LEU A 228 7.58 -25.99 5.53
C LEU A 228 8.36 -24.80 4.97
N ALA A 229 7.95 -23.58 5.31
CA ALA A 229 8.63 -22.34 4.96
C ALA A 229 9.32 -21.67 6.16
N ASN A 230 9.54 -22.43 7.24
CA ASN A 230 10.22 -21.91 8.41
C ASN A 230 11.69 -21.55 8.11
N LEU A 231 12.08 -20.31 8.42
CA LEU A 231 13.46 -19.85 8.25
C LEU A 231 14.07 -19.23 9.51
N ALA A 232 13.28 -18.92 10.54
CA ALA A 232 13.78 -18.46 11.82
C ALA A 232 12.86 -18.88 12.98
N LEU A 233 13.36 -18.74 14.20
CA LEU A 233 12.55 -18.73 15.41
C LEU A 233 12.66 -17.34 16.04
N THR A 234 11.54 -16.72 16.40
CA THR A 234 11.55 -15.38 16.99
C THR A 234 11.26 -15.45 18.48
N VAL A 235 12.05 -14.72 19.27
CA VAL A 235 11.91 -14.62 20.73
C VAL A 235 11.93 -13.16 21.18
N HIS A 236 11.26 -12.86 22.29
CA HIS A 236 11.29 -11.52 22.86
C HIS A 236 12.64 -11.27 23.57
N PRO A 237 13.33 -10.14 23.34
CA PRO A 237 14.65 -9.89 23.94
C PRO A 237 14.64 -9.87 25.47
N ASP A 238 13.57 -9.33 26.07
CA ASP A 238 13.49 -9.05 27.50
C ASP A 238 12.74 -10.11 28.33
N TYR A 239 12.08 -11.08 27.70
CA TYR A 239 11.40 -12.14 28.46
C TYR A 239 12.40 -13.15 29.02
N THR A 240 12.00 -13.81 30.10
CA THR A 240 12.81 -14.86 30.74
C THR A 240 12.45 -16.21 30.14
N TYR A 241 13.44 -16.86 29.53
CA TYR A 241 13.34 -18.21 28.99
C TYR A 241 14.01 -19.20 29.93
N VAL A 242 13.56 -20.44 29.85
CA VAL A 242 14.02 -21.53 30.72
C VAL A 242 14.41 -22.74 29.91
N LYS A 243 15.50 -23.38 30.31
CA LYS A 243 15.88 -24.72 29.84
C LYS A 243 15.39 -25.73 30.87
N VAL A 244 14.49 -26.62 30.47
CA VAL A 244 13.84 -27.58 31.36
C VAL A 244 14.11 -29.00 30.91
N ASN A 245 14.29 -29.91 31.85
CA ASN A 245 14.22 -31.35 31.59
C ASN A 245 12.78 -31.80 31.84
N ASN A 246 12.06 -32.16 30.78
CA ASN A 246 10.73 -32.73 30.82
C ASN A 246 10.82 -34.22 30.43
N GLU A 247 10.73 -35.08 31.44
CA GLU A 247 10.78 -36.55 31.31
C GLU A 247 11.94 -37.08 30.45
N GLY A 248 13.11 -36.45 30.52
CA GLY A 248 14.31 -36.84 29.77
C GLY A 248 14.53 -36.08 28.46
N THR A 249 13.58 -35.23 28.05
CA THR A 249 13.73 -34.31 26.91
C THR A 249 14.04 -32.91 27.42
N ILE A 250 15.12 -32.30 26.89
CA ILE A 250 15.49 -30.93 27.27
C ILE A 250 14.80 -29.94 26.33
N LEU A 251 13.96 -29.07 26.87
CA LEU A 251 13.15 -28.08 26.14
C LEU A 251 13.53 -26.65 26.54
N ILE A 252 13.38 -25.72 25.60
CA ILE A 252 13.52 -24.28 25.81
C ILE A 252 12.19 -23.61 25.43
N LEU A 253 11.65 -22.81 26.36
CA LEU A 253 10.40 -22.05 26.23
C LEU A 253 10.40 -20.87 27.21
N VAL A 254 9.43 -19.97 27.09
CA VAL A 254 9.28 -18.85 28.04
C VAL A 254 8.80 -19.35 29.41
N LYS A 255 9.36 -18.77 30.49
CA LYS A 255 9.07 -19.19 31.87
C LYS A 255 7.59 -19.13 32.22
N ASP A 256 6.90 -18.12 31.70
CA ASP A 256 5.49 -17.87 32.00
C ASP A 256 4.57 -18.94 31.42
N ARG A 257 5.08 -19.79 30.51
CA ARG A 257 4.33 -20.85 29.81
C ARG A 257 4.78 -22.26 30.15
N LEU A 258 5.29 -22.47 31.36
CA LEU A 258 5.60 -23.81 31.87
C LEU A 258 4.35 -24.69 32.05
N ASP A 259 3.16 -24.09 32.13
CA ASP A 259 1.87 -24.78 32.24
C ASP A 259 1.51 -25.64 31.03
N ILE A 260 2.13 -25.38 29.86
CA ILE A 260 1.89 -26.17 28.65
C ILE A 260 2.56 -27.54 28.68
N LEU A 261 3.54 -27.72 29.57
CA LEU A 261 4.33 -28.95 29.67
C LEU A 261 3.51 -30.06 30.33
N GLU A 262 3.53 -31.24 29.73
CA GLU A 262 2.91 -32.43 30.28
C GLU A 262 3.90 -33.19 31.19
N GLY A 263 3.39 -33.77 32.27
CA GLY A 263 4.18 -34.58 33.19
C GLY A 263 5.12 -33.77 34.11
N ASP A 264 6.08 -34.46 34.72
CA ASP A 264 7.03 -33.83 35.64
C ASP A 264 8.16 -33.13 34.87
N TYR A 265 8.59 -31.97 35.38
CA TYR A 265 9.72 -31.24 34.83
C TYR A 265 10.65 -30.69 35.92
N THR A 266 11.90 -30.44 35.54
CA THR A 266 12.89 -29.77 36.38
C THR A 266 13.56 -28.65 35.60
N ILE A 267 13.54 -27.43 36.15
CA ILE A 267 14.25 -26.28 35.56
C ILE A 267 15.76 -26.49 35.75
N LEU A 268 16.51 -26.45 34.65
CA LEU A 268 17.96 -26.58 34.64
C LEU A 268 18.64 -25.20 34.64
N GLU A 269 18.08 -24.25 33.91
CA GLU A 269 18.66 -22.92 33.70
C GLU A 269 17.57 -21.89 33.37
N GLU A 270 17.80 -20.63 33.75
CA GLU A 270 16.98 -19.48 33.35
C GLU A 270 17.87 -18.39 32.75
N PHE A 271 17.42 -17.77 31.66
CA PHE A 271 18.19 -16.75 30.95
C PHE A 271 17.26 -15.78 30.18
N PRO A 272 17.71 -14.54 29.90
CA PRO A 272 16.90 -13.59 29.13
C PRO A 272 16.92 -13.93 27.63
N GLY A 273 15.84 -13.66 26.89
CA GLY A 273 15.68 -14.05 25.49
C GLY A 273 16.80 -13.57 24.56
N ARG A 274 17.38 -12.40 24.83
CA ARG A 274 18.58 -11.90 24.11
C ARG A 274 19.77 -12.87 24.07
N THR A 275 19.89 -13.82 25.01
CA THR A 275 20.99 -14.80 24.96
C THR A 275 20.78 -15.88 23.90
N LEU A 276 19.55 -16.02 23.40
CA LEU A 276 19.21 -16.96 22.34
C LEU A 276 19.51 -16.41 20.94
N GLU A 277 19.71 -15.10 20.80
CA GLU A 277 19.95 -14.45 19.51
C GLU A 277 21.11 -15.12 18.74
N GLY A 278 20.85 -15.46 17.48
CA GLY A 278 21.85 -16.08 16.60
C GLY A 278 22.10 -17.57 16.85
N MET A 279 21.47 -18.20 17.86
CA MET A 279 21.54 -19.65 18.04
C MET A 279 20.95 -20.37 16.82
N LYS A 280 21.67 -21.37 16.33
CA LYS A 280 21.24 -22.18 15.19
C LYS A 280 20.43 -23.39 15.62
N TYR A 281 19.52 -23.82 14.76
CA TYR A 281 18.72 -25.02 14.94
C TYR A 281 18.62 -25.82 13.62
N TYR A 282 18.32 -27.11 13.73
CA TYR A 282 18.05 -27.95 12.57
C TYR A 282 16.63 -27.70 12.04
N PRO A 283 16.44 -27.50 10.73
CA PRO A 283 15.11 -27.30 10.16
C PRO A 283 14.23 -28.53 10.32
N LEU A 284 12.92 -28.33 10.43
CA LEU A 284 11.95 -29.43 10.46
C LEU A 284 11.89 -30.17 9.13
N PHE A 285 12.01 -29.44 8.03
CA PHE A 285 11.91 -29.92 6.66
C PHE A 285 12.99 -29.27 5.78
N ASP A 286 13.45 -29.99 4.76
CA ASP A 286 14.57 -29.59 3.90
C ASP A 286 14.12 -29.32 2.45
N TYR A 287 12.86 -28.93 2.25
CA TYR A 287 12.27 -28.74 0.91
C TYR A 287 12.53 -27.37 0.32
N CYS A 288 12.80 -26.36 1.14
CA CYS A 288 13.05 -25.00 0.69
C CYS A 288 14.33 -24.44 1.32
N ASN A 289 15.37 -24.29 0.49
CA ASN A 289 16.72 -23.95 0.91
C ASN A 289 17.23 -22.68 0.23
N PRO A 290 16.63 -21.50 0.51
CA PRO A 290 17.04 -20.27 -0.12
C PRO A 290 18.45 -19.88 0.32
N GLU A 291 19.27 -19.34 -0.58
CA GLU A 291 20.60 -18.80 -0.23
C GLU A 291 20.46 -17.66 0.79
N GLY A 292 21.41 -17.55 1.73
CA GLY A 292 21.42 -16.52 2.77
C GLY A 292 21.29 -17.05 4.20
N LYS A 293 21.08 -16.14 5.15
CA LYS A 293 20.94 -16.46 6.59
C LYS A 293 19.58 -17.13 6.85
N ARG A 294 19.59 -18.27 7.52
CA ARG A 294 18.39 -19.07 7.83
C ARG A 294 18.64 -20.02 9.01
N HIS A 295 17.56 -20.55 9.58
CA HIS A 295 17.49 -21.48 10.70
C HIS A 295 18.29 -21.00 11.92
N VAL A 296 18.06 -19.73 12.26
CA VAL A 296 18.63 -19.05 13.43
C VAL A 296 17.53 -18.44 14.28
N VAL A 297 17.80 -18.26 15.56
CA VAL A 297 16.94 -17.49 16.45
C VAL A 297 17.18 -15.99 16.23
N ILE A 298 16.10 -15.21 16.13
CA ILE A 298 16.10 -13.76 16.00
C ILE A 298 15.26 -13.12 17.10
N LEU A 299 15.45 -11.83 17.34
CA LEU A 299 14.73 -11.07 18.36
C LEU A 299 13.54 -10.33 17.74
N GLY A 300 12.39 -10.34 18.40
CA GLY A 300 11.19 -9.60 17.98
C GLY A 300 10.31 -9.24 19.18
N ASP A 301 9.86 -8.00 19.22
CA ASP A 301 9.06 -7.42 20.31
C ASP A 301 7.56 -7.75 20.21
N PHE A 302 7.09 -8.21 19.05
CA PHE A 302 5.71 -8.67 18.84
C PHE A 302 5.37 -9.98 19.55
N VAL A 303 6.39 -10.74 20.01
CA VAL A 303 6.19 -12.02 20.71
C VAL A 303 5.52 -11.77 22.06
N THR A 304 4.44 -12.50 22.34
CA THR A 304 3.70 -12.41 23.60
C THR A 304 3.93 -13.63 24.49
N THR A 305 3.57 -13.50 25.77
CA THR A 305 3.55 -14.62 26.74
C THR A 305 2.15 -15.21 26.92
N ASP A 306 1.11 -14.59 26.36
CA ASP A 306 -0.29 -14.97 26.61
C ASP A 306 -0.69 -16.25 25.86
N GLU A 307 -0.09 -16.51 24.69
CA GLU A 307 -0.37 -17.68 23.84
C GLU A 307 0.92 -18.43 23.43
N GLY A 308 0.77 -19.72 23.11
CA GLY A 308 1.88 -20.58 22.68
C GLY A 308 2.96 -20.83 23.74
N THR A 309 4.22 -20.68 23.35
CA THR A 309 5.41 -21.05 24.13
C THR A 309 6.37 -19.88 24.38
N GLY A 310 6.03 -18.69 23.90
CA GLY A 310 6.93 -17.55 23.78
C GLY A 310 8.07 -17.72 22.77
N ILE A 311 8.05 -18.77 21.94
CA ILE A 311 8.93 -18.93 20.77
C ILE A 311 8.04 -19.07 19.54
N VAL A 312 8.16 -18.13 18.61
CA VAL A 312 7.33 -18.08 17.40
C VAL A 312 8.09 -18.70 16.23
N HIS A 313 7.46 -19.65 15.55
CA HIS A 313 7.93 -20.12 14.24
C HIS A 313 7.76 -18.98 13.22
N THR A 314 8.82 -18.66 12.48
CA THR A 314 8.80 -17.53 11.54
C THR A 314 8.93 -18.01 10.09
N ALA A 315 7.92 -17.69 9.27
CA ALA A 315 7.81 -18.00 7.85
C ALA A 315 7.52 -16.71 7.04
N PRO A 316 8.56 -16.05 6.47
CA PRO A 316 8.44 -14.70 5.92
C PRO A 316 7.50 -14.55 4.72
N ALA A 317 7.05 -15.63 4.09
CA ALA A 317 6.10 -15.57 2.99
C ALA A 317 4.62 -15.54 3.42
N PHE A 318 4.32 -15.79 4.69
CA PHE A 318 2.94 -16.06 5.14
C PHE A 318 2.50 -15.23 6.36
N GLY A 319 3.37 -14.35 6.90
CA GLY A 319 3.04 -13.44 7.99
C GLY A 319 3.68 -12.07 7.79
N GLU A 320 2.94 -10.99 8.05
CA GLU A 320 3.46 -9.62 7.87
C GLU A 320 4.57 -9.31 8.87
N GLU A 321 4.36 -9.63 10.15
CA GLU A 321 5.36 -9.48 11.21
C GLU A 321 6.58 -10.35 10.92
N ASP A 322 6.38 -11.59 10.49
CA ASP A 322 7.44 -12.50 10.05
C ASP A 322 8.28 -11.93 8.91
N TYR A 323 7.65 -11.35 7.90
CA TYR A 323 8.34 -10.75 6.77
C TYR A 323 9.20 -9.55 7.19
N VAL A 324 8.61 -8.65 7.99
CA VAL A 324 9.30 -7.43 8.47
C VAL A 324 10.51 -7.82 9.30
N ILE A 325 10.33 -8.68 10.33
CA ILE A 325 11.43 -9.05 11.22
C ILE A 325 12.53 -9.85 10.51
N CYS A 326 12.14 -10.70 9.55
CA CYS A 326 13.11 -11.41 8.70
C CYS A 326 13.93 -10.45 7.85
N ARG A 327 13.28 -9.45 7.23
CA ARG A 327 13.97 -8.43 6.43
C ARG A 327 14.94 -7.61 7.27
N GLU A 328 14.55 -7.19 8.47
CA GLU A 328 15.40 -6.44 9.40
C GLU A 328 16.63 -7.24 9.88
N ASN A 329 16.51 -8.57 9.91
CA ASN A 329 17.56 -9.49 10.35
C ASN A 329 18.34 -10.17 9.22
N ASP A 330 18.13 -9.75 7.96
CA ASP A 330 18.71 -10.33 6.74
C ASP A 330 18.44 -11.84 6.58
N ILE A 331 17.29 -12.32 7.07
CA ILE A 331 16.85 -13.70 6.90
C ILE A 331 16.38 -13.89 5.44
N ALA A 332 16.75 -15.02 4.86
CA ALA A 332 16.39 -15.40 3.50
C ALA A 332 14.85 -15.47 3.32
N PHE A 333 14.40 -15.55 2.07
CA PHE A 333 12.98 -15.65 1.73
C PHE A 333 12.68 -16.97 1.02
N CYS A 334 11.56 -17.60 1.39
CA CYS A 334 11.09 -18.86 0.82
C CYS A 334 9.57 -18.85 0.73
N GLN A 335 9.02 -19.27 -0.41
CA GLN A 335 7.58 -19.40 -0.63
C GLN A 335 7.26 -20.68 -1.41
N PRO A 336 7.09 -21.83 -0.73
CA PRO A 336 6.92 -23.13 -1.37
C PRO A 336 5.45 -23.43 -1.74
N VAL A 337 4.63 -22.38 -1.85
CA VAL A 337 3.19 -22.47 -2.16
C VAL A 337 2.94 -21.63 -3.41
N LYS A 338 2.25 -22.20 -4.39
CA LYS A 338 1.90 -21.54 -5.65
C LYS A 338 0.67 -20.64 -5.49
N GLU A 339 0.39 -19.85 -6.52
CA GLU A 339 -0.79 -18.97 -6.58
C GLU A 339 -2.13 -19.71 -6.51
N ASP A 340 -2.18 -21.01 -6.79
CA ASP A 340 -3.38 -21.85 -6.64
C ASP A 340 -3.57 -22.37 -5.21
N GLY A 341 -2.70 -21.98 -4.27
CA GLY A 341 -2.73 -22.43 -2.87
C GLY A 341 -2.21 -23.84 -2.66
N CYS A 342 -1.64 -24.48 -3.68
CA CYS A 342 -1.03 -25.80 -3.57
C CYS A 342 0.49 -25.69 -3.39
N PHE A 343 1.09 -26.68 -2.72
CA PHE A 343 2.54 -26.76 -2.62
C PHE A 343 3.22 -26.90 -3.98
N SER A 344 4.40 -26.28 -4.11
CA SER A 344 5.26 -26.40 -5.28
C SER A 344 5.86 -27.81 -5.42
N ASP A 345 6.43 -28.09 -6.58
CA ASP A 345 7.05 -29.40 -6.88
C ASP A 345 8.27 -29.70 -5.97
N GLU A 346 8.87 -28.66 -5.38
CA GLU A 346 9.99 -28.77 -4.44
C GLU A 346 9.58 -29.50 -3.15
N VAL A 347 8.32 -29.35 -2.73
CA VAL A 347 7.75 -30.07 -1.58
C VAL A 347 7.23 -31.44 -2.03
N THR A 348 8.13 -32.27 -2.52
CA THR A 348 7.84 -33.59 -3.13
C THR A 348 6.71 -34.43 -2.47
N PRO A 349 6.63 -34.65 -1.15
CA PRO A 349 5.55 -35.48 -0.57
C PRO A 349 4.17 -34.84 -0.61
N LEU A 350 4.09 -33.51 -0.81
CA LEU A 350 2.87 -32.72 -0.77
C LEU A 350 2.65 -31.92 -2.06
N ALA A 351 3.50 -32.11 -3.08
CA ALA A 351 3.45 -31.37 -4.34
C ALA A 351 2.05 -31.43 -4.96
N GLY A 352 1.49 -30.26 -5.29
CA GLY A 352 0.14 -30.13 -5.84
C GLY A 352 -1.00 -30.28 -4.84
N MET A 353 -0.73 -30.59 -3.57
CA MET A 353 -1.74 -30.64 -2.51
C MET A 353 -2.06 -29.23 -2.00
N PHE A 354 -3.34 -28.96 -1.78
CA PHE A 354 -3.78 -27.71 -1.17
C PHE A 354 -3.27 -27.63 0.27
N VAL A 355 -2.80 -26.44 0.69
CA VAL A 355 -2.09 -26.28 1.97
C VAL A 355 -2.85 -26.77 3.20
N LYS A 356 -4.16 -26.51 3.29
CA LYS A 356 -4.98 -26.95 4.43
C LYS A 356 -5.25 -28.46 4.43
N ASP A 357 -5.35 -29.07 3.25
CA ASP A 357 -5.52 -30.53 3.13
C ASP A 357 -4.23 -31.28 3.50
N ALA A 358 -3.09 -30.58 3.53
CA ALA A 358 -1.81 -31.15 3.89
C ALA A 358 -1.53 -31.16 5.39
N ASP A 359 -2.29 -30.42 6.21
CA ASP A 359 -2.01 -30.27 7.64
C ASP A 359 -1.93 -31.64 8.35
N GLU A 360 -2.88 -32.55 8.11
CA GLU A 360 -2.85 -33.91 8.70
C GLU A 360 -1.57 -34.67 8.35
N LYS A 361 -1.14 -34.64 7.08
CA LYS A 361 0.09 -35.31 6.64
C LYS A 361 1.35 -34.70 7.24
N ILE A 362 1.35 -33.38 7.43
CA ILE A 362 2.48 -32.67 8.04
C ILE A 362 2.62 -33.11 9.50
N LEU A 363 1.49 -33.30 10.20
CA LEU A 363 1.52 -33.81 11.57
C LEU A 363 2.03 -35.26 11.64
N GLU A 364 1.60 -36.13 10.73
CA GLU A 364 2.15 -37.49 10.60
C GLU A 364 3.68 -37.45 10.37
N MET A 365 4.16 -36.60 9.46
CA MET A 365 5.59 -36.44 9.19
C MET A 365 6.39 -35.94 10.39
N LEU A 366 5.80 -35.08 11.24
CA LEU A 366 6.43 -34.59 12.46
C LEU A 366 6.45 -35.65 13.56
N ASP A 367 5.39 -36.45 13.67
CA ASP A 367 5.27 -37.54 14.64
C ASP A 367 6.24 -38.69 14.33
N ASP A 368 6.35 -39.08 13.05
CA ASP A 368 7.32 -40.08 12.58
C ASP A 368 8.77 -39.71 12.94
N ARG A 369 9.07 -38.40 12.95
CA ARG A 369 10.38 -37.84 13.33
C ARG A 369 10.51 -37.58 14.83
N ARG A 370 9.44 -37.80 15.61
CA ARG A 370 9.32 -37.49 17.04
C ARG A 370 9.56 -36.03 17.36
N LEU A 371 9.24 -35.13 16.43
CA LEU A 371 9.38 -33.68 16.59
C LEU A 371 8.09 -33.02 17.07
N LEU A 372 6.94 -33.67 16.90
CA LEU A 372 5.69 -33.24 17.51
C LEU A 372 5.77 -33.42 19.05
N TYR A 373 5.42 -32.38 19.81
CA TYR A 373 5.33 -32.44 21.27
C TYR A 373 3.91 -32.79 21.71
N LYS A 374 2.93 -31.98 21.31
CA LYS A 374 1.51 -32.23 21.53
C LYS A 374 0.64 -31.53 20.48
N THR A 375 -0.60 -31.95 20.39
CA THR A 375 -1.65 -31.36 19.53
C THR A 375 -2.91 -31.15 20.35
N GLU A 376 -3.50 -29.96 20.24
CA GLU A 376 -4.74 -29.58 20.95
C GLU A 376 -5.72 -28.93 19.96
N PRO A 377 -7.03 -29.17 20.08
CA PRO A 377 -8.01 -28.44 19.28
C PRO A 377 -8.06 -26.98 19.71
N TYR A 378 -7.97 -26.04 18.76
CA TYR A 378 -8.04 -24.61 19.00
C TYR A 378 -9.15 -23.97 18.18
N THR A 379 -10.01 -23.19 18.84
CA THR A 379 -11.15 -22.52 18.22
C THR A 379 -10.88 -21.03 18.14
N HIS A 380 -10.91 -20.48 16.92
CA HIS A 380 -10.71 -19.05 16.67
C HIS A 380 -11.51 -18.57 15.45
N GLU A 381 -11.47 -17.26 15.21
CA GLU A 381 -12.02 -16.66 13.99
C GLU A 381 -10.98 -16.71 12.87
N TYR A 382 -11.32 -17.38 11.77
CA TYR A 382 -10.46 -17.48 10.58
C TYR A 382 -11.13 -16.83 9.37
N PRO A 383 -10.39 -16.12 8.50
CA PRO A 383 -10.97 -15.45 7.35
C PRO A 383 -11.19 -16.40 6.16
N PHE A 384 -12.41 -16.41 5.62
CA PHE A 384 -12.78 -17.10 4.39
C PHE A 384 -13.13 -16.09 3.29
N CYS A 385 -12.98 -16.51 2.03
CA CYS A 385 -13.38 -15.70 0.89
C CYS A 385 -14.90 -15.52 0.87
N TRP A 386 -15.36 -14.27 0.98
CA TRP A 386 -16.80 -13.92 0.97
C TRP A 386 -17.57 -14.36 -0.29
N ARG A 387 -16.87 -14.70 -1.39
CA ARG A 387 -17.47 -15.11 -2.66
C ARG A 387 -17.60 -16.63 -2.81
N CYS A 388 -16.67 -17.38 -2.22
CA CYS A 388 -16.51 -18.80 -2.55
C CYS A 388 -16.19 -19.71 -1.36
N ASP A 389 -16.23 -19.15 -0.15
CA ASP A 389 -16.02 -19.83 1.14
C ASP A 389 -14.72 -20.64 1.21
N THR A 390 -13.70 -20.23 0.44
CA THR A 390 -12.36 -20.83 0.49
C THR A 390 -11.56 -20.15 1.60
N PRO A 391 -10.84 -20.90 2.46
CA PRO A 391 -9.96 -20.32 3.46
C PRO A 391 -8.97 -19.35 2.79
N LEU A 392 -8.84 -18.14 3.32
CA LEU A 392 -7.84 -17.20 2.84
C LEU A 392 -6.46 -17.59 3.36
N LEU A 393 -5.44 -17.30 2.55
CA LEU A 393 -4.04 -17.44 2.93
C LEU A 393 -3.44 -16.04 3.03
N TYR A 394 -2.73 -15.75 4.11
CA TYR A 394 -1.77 -14.65 4.06
C TYR A 394 -0.64 -15.08 3.15
N TYR A 395 -0.40 -14.31 2.09
CA TYR A 395 0.45 -14.72 0.99
C TYR A 395 1.33 -13.55 0.54
N ALA A 396 2.61 -13.80 0.39
CA ALA A 396 3.55 -12.84 -0.15
C ALA A 396 3.30 -12.62 -1.63
N ARG A 397 3.10 -11.36 -2.00
CA ARG A 397 3.12 -10.88 -3.39
C ARG A 397 4.28 -9.94 -3.58
N GLU A 398 4.99 -10.07 -4.68
CA GLU A 398 5.98 -9.08 -5.07
C GLU A 398 5.31 -7.71 -5.22
N SER A 399 5.96 -6.67 -4.71
CA SER A 399 5.51 -5.29 -4.88
C SER A 399 6.71 -4.35 -4.87
N TRP A 400 6.54 -3.17 -5.48
CA TRP A 400 7.49 -2.08 -5.33
C TRP A 400 7.09 -1.18 -4.17
N PHE A 401 8.08 -0.80 -3.38
CA PHE A 401 7.91 -0.02 -2.16
C PHE A 401 8.76 1.24 -2.19
N ILE A 402 8.24 2.30 -1.59
CA ILE A 402 9.03 3.47 -1.20
C ILE A 402 9.42 3.31 0.27
N GLU A 403 10.71 3.37 0.57
CA GLU A 403 11.29 3.17 1.91
C GLU A 403 11.04 4.37 2.84
N MET A 404 9.77 4.53 3.25
CA MET A 404 9.31 5.65 4.08
C MET A 404 9.93 5.63 5.47
N THR A 405 10.29 4.44 5.97
CA THR A 405 10.94 4.27 7.28
C THR A 405 12.25 5.05 7.37
N LYS A 406 13.04 5.13 6.30
CA LYS A 406 14.29 5.94 6.23
C LYS A 406 14.05 7.45 6.33
N VAL A 407 12.85 7.93 6.03
CA VAL A 407 12.49 9.36 6.10
C VAL A 407 11.49 9.65 7.22
N ARG A 408 11.23 8.70 8.12
CA ARG A 408 10.28 8.84 9.25
C ARG A 408 10.51 10.11 10.05
N ASP A 409 11.73 10.31 10.54
CA ASP A 409 12.04 11.44 11.44
C ASP A 409 11.80 12.78 10.72
N ARG A 410 12.05 12.82 9.41
CA ARG A 410 11.77 14.00 8.57
C ARG A 410 10.28 14.21 8.35
N LEU A 411 9.49 13.15 8.16
CA LEU A 411 8.04 13.25 8.08
C LEU A 411 7.48 13.87 9.36
N VAL A 412 7.94 13.38 10.53
CA VAL A 412 7.53 13.91 11.83
C VAL A 412 7.96 15.37 11.99
N GLN A 413 9.21 15.71 11.65
CA GLN A 413 9.71 17.09 11.72
C GLN A 413 8.92 18.04 10.81
N ASN A 414 8.65 17.65 9.57
CA ASN A 414 7.88 18.48 8.64
C ASN A 414 6.44 18.69 9.14
N ASN A 415 5.85 17.72 9.82
CA ASN A 415 4.50 17.82 10.39
C ASN A 415 4.41 18.87 11.51
N GLU A 416 5.52 19.15 12.21
CA GLU A 416 5.56 20.23 13.21
C GLU A 416 5.31 21.61 12.60
N ASN A 417 5.75 21.82 11.35
CA ASN A 417 5.56 23.07 10.62
C ASN A 417 4.14 23.25 10.08
N VAL A 418 3.31 22.20 10.08
CA VAL A 418 1.94 22.24 9.59
C VAL A 418 0.99 22.76 10.67
N ASN A 419 0.12 23.71 10.34
CA ASN A 419 -0.92 24.18 11.26
C ASN A 419 -2.22 23.37 11.11
N TRP A 420 -2.38 22.34 11.93
CA TRP A 420 -3.58 21.49 11.92
C TRP A 420 -4.76 22.13 12.66
N THR A 421 -5.94 22.06 12.03
CA THR A 421 -7.22 22.37 12.68
C THR A 421 -8.15 21.16 12.54
N PRO A 422 -8.52 20.47 13.64
CA PRO A 422 -8.15 20.74 15.03
C PRO A 422 -6.70 20.35 15.38
N SER A 423 -6.10 21.04 16.36
CA SER A 423 -4.67 20.92 16.68
C SER A 423 -4.23 19.53 17.15
N HIS A 424 -5.12 18.77 17.81
CA HIS A 424 -4.81 17.43 18.31
C HIS A 424 -4.53 16.40 17.19
N ILE A 425 -4.83 16.71 15.92
CA ILE A 425 -4.49 15.82 14.81
C ILE A 425 -2.98 15.75 14.59
N LYS A 426 -2.25 16.86 14.82
CA LYS A 426 -0.80 16.97 14.63
C LYS A 426 -0.05 15.87 15.38
N HIS A 427 -0.27 15.75 16.69
CA HIS A 427 0.38 14.75 17.56
C HIS A 427 -0.53 13.55 17.89
N GLY A 428 -1.71 13.50 17.29
CA GLY A 428 -2.68 12.42 17.49
C GLY A 428 -2.73 11.52 16.28
N ARG A 429 -3.89 11.49 15.60
CA ARG A 429 -4.14 10.58 14.48
C ARG A 429 -3.08 10.62 13.38
N PHE A 430 -2.56 11.81 13.02
CA PHE A 430 -1.54 11.93 11.98
C PHE A 430 -0.13 11.73 12.53
N GLY A 431 0.24 12.41 13.63
CA GLY A 431 1.55 12.26 14.27
C GLY A 431 1.89 10.81 14.63
N ASN A 432 1.01 10.11 15.35
CA ASN A 432 1.21 8.71 15.73
C ASN A 432 1.36 7.78 14.52
N PHE A 433 0.77 8.15 13.37
CA PHE A 433 0.93 7.38 12.14
C PHE A 433 2.27 7.62 11.48
N LEU A 434 2.77 8.86 11.49
CA LEU A 434 4.11 9.16 10.98
C LEU A 434 5.19 8.53 11.86
N GLU A 435 5.02 8.53 13.19
CA GLU A 435 5.95 7.88 14.13
C GLU A 435 6.07 6.37 13.92
N ASN A 436 5.00 5.73 13.42
CA ASN A 436 4.94 4.29 13.15
C ASN A 436 4.81 4.00 11.64
N VAL A 437 5.33 4.90 10.79
CA VAL A 437 5.20 4.77 9.34
C VAL A 437 5.88 3.48 8.87
N ARG A 438 5.19 2.74 8.00
CA ARG A 438 5.75 1.60 7.28
C ARG A 438 6.11 2.00 5.85
N ASP A 439 6.96 1.22 5.20
CA ASP A 439 7.29 1.43 3.79
C ASP A 439 6.02 1.40 2.93
N TRP A 440 5.92 2.34 2.00
CA TRP A 440 4.72 2.52 1.19
C TRP A 440 4.74 1.54 0.02
N ALA A 441 3.90 0.50 0.09
CA ALA A 441 3.62 -0.37 -1.04
C ALA A 441 3.00 0.44 -2.19
N LEU A 442 3.82 0.77 -3.19
CA LEU A 442 3.48 1.64 -4.31
C LEU A 442 2.81 0.86 -5.44
N SER A 443 3.36 -0.29 -5.82
CA SER A 443 2.89 -0.97 -7.02
C SER A 443 1.53 -1.64 -6.83
N ARG A 444 0.76 -1.71 -7.92
CA ARG A 444 -0.55 -2.33 -8.01
C ARG A 444 -0.56 -3.21 -9.25
N GLU A 445 -0.89 -4.48 -9.05
CA GLU A 445 -1.12 -5.43 -10.14
C GLU A 445 -2.51 -5.19 -10.78
N ARG A 446 -2.68 -4.04 -11.42
CA ARG A 446 -3.94 -3.55 -12.02
C ARG A 446 -3.66 -2.94 -13.40
N TYR A 447 -4.69 -2.44 -14.08
CA TYR A 447 -4.63 -2.13 -15.52
C TYR A 447 -4.77 -0.64 -15.81
N TRP A 448 -5.65 0.07 -15.09
CA TRP A 448 -5.96 1.48 -15.27
C TRP A 448 -5.34 2.36 -14.19
N GLY A 449 -4.21 2.95 -14.51
CA GLY A 449 -3.48 3.89 -13.65
C GLY A 449 -2.14 4.27 -14.26
N THR A 450 -1.44 5.22 -13.62
CA THR A 450 -0.10 5.63 -14.07
C THR A 450 0.85 4.43 -14.02
N PRO A 451 1.46 4.01 -15.14
CA PRO A 451 2.31 2.83 -15.14
C PRO A 451 3.62 3.08 -14.38
N LEU A 452 4.11 2.08 -13.65
CA LEU A 452 5.40 2.17 -12.96
C LEU A 452 6.54 2.18 -14.00
N PRO A 453 7.39 3.22 -14.07
CA PRO A 453 8.31 3.39 -15.19
C PRO A 453 9.64 2.66 -14.95
N ILE A 454 9.59 1.36 -14.69
CA ILE A 454 10.78 0.54 -14.48
C ILE A 454 10.87 -0.51 -15.57
N TRP A 455 11.97 -0.49 -16.33
CA TRP A 455 12.33 -1.50 -17.32
C TRP A 455 13.34 -2.47 -16.74
N VAL A 456 13.15 -3.76 -17.02
CA VAL A 456 14.00 -4.84 -16.53
C VAL A 456 14.53 -5.64 -17.71
N CYS A 457 15.84 -5.91 -17.69
CA CYS A 457 16.50 -6.80 -18.63
C CYS A 457 16.63 -8.21 -18.04
N GLU A 458 16.70 -9.24 -18.89
CA GLU A 458 16.98 -10.62 -18.48
C GLU A 458 18.34 -10.78 -17.76
N CYS A 459 19.31 -9.88 -18.02
CA CYS A 459 20.58 -9.88 -17.29
C CYS A 459 20.48 -9.34 -15.85
N GLY A 460 19.30 -8.86 -15.43
CA GLY A 460 19.03 -8.38 -14.08
C GLY A 460 19.10 -6.86 -13.91
N LEU A 461 19.65 -6.13 -14.89
CA LEU A 461 19.68 -4.67 -14.91
C LEU A 461 18.25 -4.10 -14.90
N LYS A 462 18.05 -3.08 -14.07
CA LYS A 462 16.79 -2.34 -13.93
C LYS A 462 17.05 -0.87 -14.16
N GLU A 463 16.20 -0.23 -14.93
CA GLU A 463 16.25 1.21 -15.19
C GLU A 463 14.90 1.83 -14.93
N CYS A 464 14.86 2.87 -14.10
CA CYS A 464 13.69 3.72 -13.95
C CYS A 464 13.74 4.85 -14.98
N ILE A 465 12.65 5.16 -15.66
CA ILE A 465 12.56 6.24 -16.66
C ILE A 465 11.79 7.41 -16.06
N GLY A 466 12.32 8.63 -16.25
CA GLY A 466 11.76 9.85 -15.67
C GLY A 466 11.09 10.80 -16.66
N SER A 467 11.15 10.54 -17.97
CA SER A 467 10.53 11.39 -18.99
C SER A 467 10.30 10.65 -20.31
N VAL A 468 9.44 11.20 -21.16
CA VAL A 468 9.22 10.76 -22.55
C VAL A 468 10.50 10.96 -23.37
N GLN A 469 11.21 12.08 -23.16
CA GLN A 469 12.50 12.32 -23.81
C GLN A 469 13.53 11.22 -23.47
N GLU A 470 13.61 10.77 -22.22
CA GLU A 470 14.52 9.68 -21.82
C GLU A 470 14.16 8.35 -22.50
N LEU A 471 12.88 8.09 -22.82
CA LEU A 471 12.48 6.93 -23.64
C LEU A 471 13.08 7.03 -25.04
N GLU A 472 12.92 8.17 -25.71
CA GLU A 472 13.44 8.40 -27.07
C GLU A 472 14.97 8.25 -27.13
N GLU A 473 15.68 8.85 -26.17
CA GLU A 473 17.14 8.79 -26.07
C GLU A 473 17.66 7.36 -25.87
N LYS A 474 16.89 6.51 -25.20
CA LYS A 474 17.20 5.07 -25.02
C LYS A 474 16.80 4.19 -26.20
N GLY A 475 16.40 4.81 -27.32
CA GLY A 475 16.08 4.13 -28.57
C GLY A 475 14.71 3.46 -28.58
N ALA A 476 13.80 3.89 -27.71
CA ALA A 476 12.41 3.49 -27.80
C ALA A 476 11.81 3.92 -29.15
N ILE A 477 11.04 3.03 -29.78
CA ILE A 477 10.20 3.40 -30.91
C ILE A 477 8.86 3.86 -30.34
N LEU A 478 8.65 5.17 -30.28
CA LEU A 478 7.40 5.73 -29.79
C LEU A 478 6.31 5.71 -30.87
N PRO A 479 5.05 5.41 -30.51
CA PRO A 479 3.93 5.52 -31.44
C PRO A 479 3.65 6.99 -31.80
N GLU A 480 3.05 7.22 -32.98
CA GLU A 480 2.69 8.57 -33.46
C GLU A 480 1.73 9.30 -32.50
N HIS A 481 0.81 8.55 -31.89
CA HIS A 481 -0.03 9.02 -30.80
C HIS A 481 0.42 8.35 -29.50
N LEU A 482 1.24 9.05 -28.73
CA LEU A 482 1.71 8.57 -27.45
C LEU A 482 0.57 8.58 -26.43
N ASP A 483 0.31 7.43 -25.83
CA ASP A 483 -0.51 7.27 -24.64
C ASP A 483 0.32 6.46 -23.64
N LEU A 484 0.67 7.07 -22.50
CA LEU A 484 1.54 6.43 -21.51
C LEU A 484 0.84 5.34 -20.69
N HIS A 485 -0.46 5.08 -20.90
CA HIS A 485 -1.17 4.03 -20.18
C HIS A 485 -0.82 2.63 -20.70
N ARG A 486 -1.17 1.63 -19.90
CA ARG A 486 -1.31 0.27 -20.39
C ARG A 486 -2.49 0.17 -21.38
N PRO A 487 -2.42 -0.72 -22.38
CA PRO A 487 -1.29 -1.58 -22.70
C PRO A 487 -0.20 -0.88 -23.55
N TYR A 488 -0.45 0.31 -24.08
CA TYR A 488 0.41 0.96 -25.08
C TYR A 488 1.88 1.12 -24.63
N VAL A 489 2.09 1.52 -23.37
CA VAL A 489 3.44 1.66 -22.81
C VAL A 489 4.16 0.32 -22.63
N ASP A 490 3.42 -0.79 -22.51
CA ASP A 490 4.00 -2.13 -22.30
C ASP A 490 4.71 -2.63 -23.57
N ASP A 491 4.33 -2.10 -24.74
CA ASP A 491 4.96 -2.41 -26.04
C ASP A 491 6.25 -1.61 -26.28
N ILE A 492 6.56 -0.62 -25.44
CA ILE A 492 7.78 0.18 -25.54
C ILE A 492 8.97 -0.61 -24.99
N LEU A 493 9.85 -1.03 -25.88
CA LEU A 493 11.06 -1.77 -25.58
C LEU A 493 12.29 -0.85 -25.53
N LEU A 494 13.15 -1.06 -24.54
CA LEU A 494 14.43 -0.35 -24.44
C LEU A 494 15.60 -1.29 -24.74
N LYS A 495 16.74 -0.71 -25.15
CA LYS A 495 17.99 -1.45 -25.32
C LYS A 495 18.82 -1.42 -24.04
N CYS A 496 19.15 -2.59 -23.51
CA CYS A 496 19.98 -2.73 -22.33
C CYS A 496 21.40 -2.21 -22.58
N PRO A 497 21.91 -1.26 -21.77
CA PRO A 497 23.26 -0.73 -21.94
C PRO A 497 24.36 -1.74 -21.55
N GLU A 498 24.07 -2.71 -20.67
CA GLU A 498 25.07 -3.68 -20.20
C GLU A 498 25.26 -4.86 -21.16
N CYS A 499 24.17 -5.53 -21.55
CA CYS A 499 24.24 -6.74 -22.39
C CYS A 499 23.80 -6.52 -23.83
N GLY A 500 23.27 -5.34 -24.18
CA GLY A 500 22.73 -5.04 -25.51
C GLY A 500 21.39 -5.70 -25.84
N GLY A 501 20.84 -6.51 -24.92
CA GLY A 501 19.54 -7.18 -25.04
C GLY A 501 18.36 -6.22 -24.87
N THR A 502 17.14 -6.77 -24.88
CA THR A 502 15.90 -5.99 -24.73
C THR A 502 15.52 -5.85 -23.26
N MET A 503 15.04 -4.68 -22.88
CA MET A 503 14.40 -4.44 -21.58
C MET A 503 12.90 -4.25 -21.77
N LYS A 504 12.10 -4.81 -20.85
CA LYS A 504 10.64 -4.68 -20.81
C LYS A 504 10.21 -4.00 -19.53
N ARG A 505 9.15 -3.20 -19.60
CA ARG A 505 8.55 -2.58 -18.42
C ARG A 505 7.99 -3.65 -17.48
N VAL A 506 8.08 -3.43 -16.17
CA VAL A 506 7.29 -4.20 -15.20
C VAL A 506 5.79 -3.98 -15.46
N PRO A 507 4.90 -4.97 -15.27
CA PRO A 507 3.49 -4.81 -15.63
C PRO A 507 2.70 -3.89 -14.69
N ASP A 508 3.22 -3.62 -13.49
CA ASP A 508 2.53 -2.87 -12.44
C ASP A 508 2.14 -1.43 -12.84
N VAL A 509 1.02 -0.96 -12.32
CA VAL A 509 0.67 0.47 -12.22
C VAL A 509 0.92 0.96 -10.79
N ILE A 510 0.88 2.26 -10.54
CA ILE A 510 1.11 2.82 -9.21
C ILE A 510 -0.19 3.02 -8.42
N ASP A 511 -0.04 3.24 -7.12
CA ASP A 511 -1.10 3.63 -6.20
C ASP A 511 -1.72 5.00 -6.57
N CYS A 512 -3.05 5.11 -6.65
CA CYS A 512 -3.70 6.38 -7.01
C CYS A 512 -3.50 7.49 -5.97
N TRP A 513 -3.17 7.15 -4.72
CA TRP A 513 -2.74 8.14 -3.73
C TRP A 513 -1.44 8.84 -4.12
N TYR A 514 -0.57 8.17 -4.89
CA TYR A 514 0.62 8.79 -5.45
C TYR A 514 0.26 9.80 -6.55
N ASP A 515 -0.68 9.44 -7.44
CA ASP A 515 -1.19 10.34 -8.47
C ASP A 515 -1.80 11.60 -7.82
N SER A 516 -2.76 11.44 -6.92
CA SER A 516 -3.40 12.57 -6.23
C SER A 516 -2.42 13.38 -5.36
N GLY A 517 -1.46 12.72 -4.70
CA GLY A 517 -0.40 13.38 -3.94
C GLY A 517 0.58 14.18 -4.81
N SER A 518 0.68 13.84 -6.10
CA SER A 518 1.55 14.54 -7.06
C SER A 518 0.94 15.84 -7.58
N ALA A 519 -0.34 16.10 -7.30
CA ALA A 519 -1.08 17.25 -7.81
C ALA A 519 -0.36 18.60 -7.64
N PRO A 520 0.34 18.92 -6.53
CA PRO A 520 1.00 20.22 -6.38
C PRO A 520 2.02 20.56 -7.47
N PHE A 521 2.68 19.57 -8.07
CA PHE A 521 3.68 19.77 -9.12
C PHE A 521 3.22 19.25 -10.48
N ALA A 522 2.55 18.10 -10.53
CA ALA A 522 2.12 17.46 -11.78
C ALA A 522 1.04 18.25 -12.53
N GLN A 523 0.23 19.06 -11.83
CA GLN A 523 -0.76 19.94 -12.47
C GLN A 523 -0.14 21.04 -13.34
N TRP A 524 1.16 21.31 -13.16
CA TRP A 524 1.95 22.30 -13.88
C TRP A 524 2.94 21.67 -14.85
N HIS A 525 2.83 20.35 -15.09
CA HIS A 525 3.82 19.60 -15.87
C HIS A 525 5.27 19.77 -15.35
N TYR A 526 5.44 20.04 -14.04
CA TYR A 526 6.76 20.20 -13.44
C TYR A 526 7.51 18.86 -13.42
N PRO A 527 8.80 18.82 -13.81
CA PRO A 527 9.71 19.95 -14.03
C PRO A 527 9.84 20.39 -15.48
N PHE A 528 9.05 19.86 -16.41
CA PHE A 528 9.22 20.08 -17.85
C PHE A 528 8.73 21.46 -18.28
N GLU A 529 7.64 21.93 -17.68
CA GLU A 529 7.04 23.24 -17.93
C GLU A 529 6.73 23.98 -16.62
N ASP A 530 6.31 25.25 -16.74
CA ASP A 530 5.75 26.08 -15.67
C ASP A 530 6.51 26.06 -14.32
N GLN A 531 7.84 25.91 -14.37
CA GLN A 531 8.72 25.88 -13.21
C GLN A 531 8.57 27.13 -12.33
N ASP A 532 8.39 28.30 -12.95
CA ASP A 532 8.15 29.57 -12.25
C ASP A 532 6.79 29.57 -11.54
N VAL A 533 5.77 28.97 -12.15
CA VAL A 533 4.42 28.86 -11.56
C VAL A 533 4.44 27.90 -10.37
N PHE A 534 5.12 26.75 -10.50
CA PHE A 534 5.31 25.81 -9.41
C PHE A 534 6.08 26.44 -8.25
N SER A 535 7.21 27.10 -8.53
CA SER A 535 8.03 27.77 -7.50
C SER A 535 7.25 28.84 -6.73
N TYR A 536 6.31 29.50 -7.39
CA TYR A 536 5.40 30.47 -6.76
C TYR A 536 4.21 29.81 -6.04
N SER A 537 3.87 28.57 -6.40
CA SER A 537 2.68 27.84 -5.92
C SER A 537 3.01 26.68 -4.97
N PHE A 538 4.26 26.58 -4.51
CA PHE A 538 4.71 25.60 -3.53
C PHE A 538 5.56 26.30 -2.44
N PRO A 539 5.32 26.04 -1.15
CA PRO A 539 4.30 25.16 -0.58
C PRO A 539 2.88 25.77 -0.60
N ALA A 540 1.85 24.91 -0.51
CA ALA A 540 0.46 25.36 -0.41
C ALA A 540 0.17 26.00 0.97
N ASP A 541 -0.59 27.09 1.00
CA ASP A 541 -0.98 27.77 2.25
C ASP A 541 -2.16 27.09 2.94
N PHE A 542 -3.05 26.42 2.18
CA PHE A 542 -4.28 25.85 2.72
C PHE A 542 -4.84 24.69 1.89
N ILE A 543 -5.22 23.63 2.60
CA ILE A 543 -6.02 22.50 2.12
C ILE A 543 -7.08 22.16 3.19
N SER A 544 -8.18 21.53 2.78
CA SER A 544 -9.25 21.14 3.70
C SER A 544 -10.05 19.97 3.15
N GLU A 545 -9.93 18.79 3.76
CA GLU A 545 -10.70 17.59 3.40
C GLU A 545 -11.22 16.88 4.67
N GLY A 546 -11.88 15.73 4.48
CA GLY A 546 -12.36 14.87 5.58
C GLY A 546 -11.24 14.29 6.45
N LEU A 547 -11.59 13.90 7.68
CA LEU A 547 -10.65 13.32 8.66
C LEU A 547 -10.00 12.01 8.16
N ASP A 548 -10.70 11.25 7.33
CA ASP A 548 -10.22 10.05 6.64
C ASP A 548 -8.96 10.32 5.81
N GLN A 549 -8.77 11.54 5.29
CA GLN A 549 -7.61 11.92 4.49
C GLN A 549 -6.28 11.93 5.26
N THR A 550 -6.30 11.83 6.59
CA THR A 550 -5.11 11.53 7.41
C THR A 550 -4.44 10.20 7.07
N ARG A 551 -5.08 9.34 6.26
CA ARG A 551 -4.54 8.09 5.71
C ARG A 551 -4.58 8.03 4.18
N GLY A 552 -4.94 9.14 3.54
CA GLY A 552 -5.04 9.26 2.09
C GLY A 552 -4.24 10.47 1.62
N TRP A 553 -4.94 11.46 1.07
CA TRP A 553 -4.32 12.59 0.38
C TRP A 553 -3.41 13.45 1.27
N PHE A 554 -3.74 13.68 2.55
CA PHE A 554 -2.84 14.43 3.43
C PHE A 554 -1.51 13.72 3.64
N TYR A 555 -1.55 12.39 3.75
CA TYR A 555 -0.32 11.61 3.87
C TYR A 555 0.49 11.64 2.58
N SER A 556 -0.13 11.41 1.42
CA SER A 556 0.63 11.37 0.15
C SER A 556 1.21 12.73 -0.22
N LEU A 557 0.50 13.84 0.02
CA LEU A 557 1.05 15.19 -0.12
C LEU A 557 2.27 15.40 0.77
N HIS A 558 2.15 15.05 2.06
CA HIS A 558 3.21 15.22 3.05
C HIS A 558 4.44 14.35 2.75
N ALA A 559 4.19 13.10 2.33
CA ALA A 559 5.20 12.14 1.94
C ALA A 559 5.97 12.62 0.70
N LEU A 560 5.28 13.00 -0.37
CA LEU A 560 5.92 13.45 -1.61
C LEU A 560 6.62 14.80 -1.44
N GLY A 561 6.02 15.73 -0.69
CA GLY A 561 6.70 16.98 -0.29
C GLY A 561 8.02 16.68 0.41
N THR A 562 8.00 15.77 1.39
CA THR A 562 9.21 15.36 2.12
C THR A 562 10.22 14.64 1.21
N LEU A 563 9.77 13.75 0.33
CA LEU A 563 10.65 12.95 -0.51
C LEU A 563 11.31 13.75 -1.65
N LEU A 564 10.64 14.77 -2.17
CA LEU A 564 11.04 15.43 -3.43
C LEU A 564 11.57 16.85 -3.22
N PHE A 565 10.94 17.62 -2.32
CA PHE A 565 11.12 19.06 -2.23
C PHE A 565 11.61 19.46 -0.85
N GLU A 566 12.91 19.24 -0.62
CA GLU A 566 13.58 19.78 0.55
C GLU A 566 13.77 21.29 0.38
N THR A 567 13.50 22.03 1.45
CA THR A 567 14.06 23.35 1.68
C THR A 567 15.28 23.14 2.56
N GLU A 568 16.45 23.60 2.12
CA GLU A 568 17.66 23.65 2.96
C GLU A 568 17.46 24.50 4.23
#